data_AF-H6S430-F1
#
_entry.id   AF-H6S430-F1
#
_cell.length_a   1.000
_cell.length_b   1.000
_cell.length_c   1.000
_cell.angle_alpha   90.00
_cell.angle_beta   90.00
_cell.angle_gamma   90.00
#
_symmetry.space_group_name_H-M   'P 1'
#
loop_
_entity.id
_entity.type
_entity.pdbx_description
1 polymer ?
#
loop_
_entity_poly.entity_id
_entity_poly.type
_entity_poly.pdbx_seq_one_letter_code
_entity_poly.pdbx_strand_id
1 'polypeptide(L)'
;DSFASLALATEEPTPALLERKPYPKTEPLISKKMSKHIIGQSIYQLALLLAIVFEGEKWFNISSGRLPDLPEEIEDDPTVHMTIVFNTFVWAQLFNELNCRKIHDEINIFAGITKNRVFMYVCVLQVAMQYVMVQHTGDWFKCKPLNLEQWLASIAMGFGSLPLGLLLRLISVKNAPSWMAICREVDTDEAGRMNPGRGQELWVRGFARLRAQLRVVKAFRKGLQHKAFFIKG
;
A
#
# COMPACT_ATOMS: atom_id res chain seq x y z
N ASP A 1 5.85 -7.23 -6.20
CA ASP A 1 5.62 -5.87 -5.64
C ASP A 1 5.65 -4.75 -6.67
N SER A 2 6.70 -4.56 -7.48
CA SER A 2 6.75 -3.46 -8.46
C SER A 2 5.64 -3.47 -9.51
N PHE A 3 5.22 -4.66 -9.97
CA PHE A 3 4.08 -4.78 -10.89
C PHE A 3 2.74 -4.48 -10.21
N ALA A 4 2.62 -4.80 -8.92
CA ALA A 4 1.43 -4.56 -8.12
C ALA A 4 1.18 -3.07 -7.92
N SER A 5 2.23 -2.31 -7.57
CA SER A 5 2.14 -0.86 -7.41
C SER A 5 1.78 -0.17 -8.72
N LEU A 6 2.32 -0.65 -9.84
CA LEU A 6 1.95 -0.17 -11.17
C LEU A 6 0.47 -0.46 -11.51
N ALA A 7 0.01 -1.69 -11.26
CA ALA A 7 -1.39 -2.07 -11.51
C ALA A 7 -2.37 -1.21 -10.71
N LEU A 8 -2.11 -1.02 -9.41
CA LEU A 8 -2.92 -0.19 -8.52
C LEU A 8 -2.94 1.28 -8.94
N ALA A 9 -1.83 1.79 -9.50
CA ALA A 9 -1.75 3.17 -10.00
C ALA A 9 -2.55 3.40 -11.30
N THR A 10 -2.88 2.34 -12.03
CA THR A 10 -3.58 2.41 -13.33
C THR A 10 -5.11 2.20 -13.23
N GLU A 11 -5.66 2.07 -12.03
CA GLU A 11 -7.11 1.97 -11.83
C GLU A 11 -7.83 3.24 -12.32
N GLU A 12 -8.87 3.07 -13.14
CA GLU A 12 -9.69 4.19 -13.63
C GLU A 12 -10.37 4.93 -12.46
N PRO A 13 -10.44 6.27 -12.49
CA PRO A 13 -11.08 7.05 -11.44
C PRO A 13 -12.57 6.70 -11.35
N THR A 14 -13.02 6.33 -10.15
CA THR A 14 -14.43 5.99 -9.89
C THR A 14 -15.25 7.28 -9.71
N PRO A 15 -16.49 7.40 -10.24
CA PRO A 15 -17.32 8.61 -10.11
C PRO A 15 -17.60 9.03 -8.65
N ALA A 16 -17.55 8.10 -7.70
CA ALA A 16 -17.63 8.37 -6.27
C ALA A 16 -16.50 9.29 -5.74
N LEU A 17 -15.37 9.41 -6.47
CA LEU A 17 -14.29 10.35 -6.14
C LEU A 17 -14.73 11.81 -6.29
N LEU A 18 -15.70 12.10 -7.15
CA LEU A 18 -16.20 13.46 -7.41
C LEU A 18 -17.16 13.96 -6.33
N GLU A 19 -17.80 13.06 -5.58
CA GLU A 19 -18.74 13.40 -4.50
C GLU A 19 -18.01 13.62 -3.15
N ARG A 20 -16.72 13.31 -3.09
CA ARG A 20 -15.92 13.41 -1.87
C ARG A 20 -15.36 14.83 -1.68
N LYS A 21 -15.37 15.31 -0.44
CA LYS A 21 -14.69 16.57 -0.06
C LYS A 21 -13.18 16.48 -0.33
N PRO A 22 -12.53 17.57 -0.78
CA PRO A 22 -11.10 17.59 -1.03
C PRO A 22 -10.30 17.35 0.25
N TYR A 23 -9.22 16.58 0.14
CA TYR A 23 -8.30 16.28 1.23
C TYR A 23 -7.49 17.53 1.63
N PRO A 24 -7.39 17.89 2.92
CA PRO A 24 -6.50 18.95 3.37
C PRO A 24 -5.04 18.53 3.21
N LYS A 25 -4.15 19.49 2.88
CA LYS A 25 -2.70 19.26 2.69
C LYS A 25 -1.98 18.73 3.94
N THR A 26 -2.65 18.72 5.09
CA THR A 26 -2.11 18.30 6.40
C THR A 26 -2.63 16.92 6.83
N GLU A 27 -3.45 16.24 6.02
CA GLU A 27 -3.93 14.90 6.35
C GLU A 27 -2.79 13.87 6.23
N PRO A 28 -2.63 12.94 7.18
CA PRO A 28 -1.63 11.88 7.07
C PRO A 28 -1.90 10.99 5.85
N LEU A 29 -0.84 10.54 5.19
CA LEU A 29 -0.92 9.62 4.05
C LEU A 29 -1.54 8.26 4.42
N ILE A 30 -1.32 7.82 5.66
CA ILE A 30 -1.83 6.55 6.19
C ILE A 30 -2.97 6.87 7.17
N SER A 31 -4.19 6.51 6.78
CA SER A 31 -5.38 6.61 7.64
C SER A 31 -5.43 5.48 8.68
N LYS A 32 -6.13 5.69 9.81
CA LYS A 32 -6.44 4.62 10.79
C LYS A 32 -7.06 3.37 10.16
N LYS A 33 -7.80 3.53 9.06
CA LYS A 33 -8.36 2.40 8.30
C LYS A 33 -7.28 1.61 7.56
N MET A 34 -6.29 2.28 6.98
CA MET A 34 -5.16 1.61 6.32
C MET A 34 -4.24 0.94 7.34
N SER A 35 -4.01 1.57 8.50
CA SER A 35 -3.11 1.01 9.53
C SER A 35 -3.61 -0.31 10.09
N LYS A 36 -4.92 -0.48 10.35
CA LYS A 36 -5.48 -1.78 10.78
C LYS A 36 -5.23 -2.89 9.75
N HIS A 37 -5.32 -2.58 8.46
CA HIS A 37 -5.11 -3.54 7.38
C HIS A 37 -3.63 -3.89 7.26
N ILE A 38 -2.74 -2.89 7.29
CA ILE A 38 -1.29 -3.11 7.23
C ILE A 38 -0.83 -3.97 8.41
N ILE A 39 -1.22 -3.60 9.64
CA ILE A 39 -0.80 -4.31 10.86
C ILE A 39 -1.40 -5.71 10.90
N GLY A 40 -2.70 -5.85 10.64
CA GLY A 40 -3.39 -7.15 10.68
C GLY A 40 -2.85 -8.14 9.65
N GLN A 41 -2.64 -7.69 8.40
CA GLN A 41 -2.07 -8.53 7.35
C GLN A 41 -0.60 -8.89 7.65
N SER A 42 0.21 -7.93 8.13
CA SER A 42 1.61 -8.18 8.46
C SER A 42 1.77 -9.18 9.60
N ILE A 43 0.95 -9.07 10.67
CA ILE A 43 0.97 -10.03 11.79
C ILE A 43 0.59 -11.43 11.30
N TYR A 44 -0.44 -11.54 10.46
CA TYR A 44 -0.87 -12.82 9.91
C TYR A 44 0.20 -13.44 9.02
N GLN A 45 0.76 -12.69 8.09
CA GLN A 45 1.81 -13.19 7.20
C GLN A 45 3.04 -13.62 8.01
N LEU A 46 3.45 -12.82 9.00
CA LEU A 46 4.55 -13.19 9.89
C LEU A 46 4.26 -14.48 10.65
N ALA A 47 3.09 -14.59 11.27
CA ALA A 47 2.69 -15.78 12.02
C ALA A 47 2.61 -17.02 11.12
N LEU A 48 2.05 -16.87 9.90
CA LEU A 48 1.93 -17.95 8.92
C LEU A 48 3.31 -18.44 8.46
N LEU A 49 4.22 -17.53 8.11
CA LEU A 49 5.57 -17.91 7.67
C LEU A 49 6.35 -18.56 8.81
N LEU A 50 6.29 -18.01 10.02
CA LEU A 50 6.94 -18.63 11.19
C LEU A 50 6.37 -20.01 11.46
N ALA A 51 5.05 -20.19 11.40
CA ALA A 51 4.42 -21.50 11.56
C ALA A 51 4.94 -22.52 10.53
N ILE A 52 5.05 -22.13 9.25
CA ILE A 52 5.55 -23.02 8.20
C ILE A 52 7.05 -23.29 8.37
N VAL A 53 7.85 -22.30 8.79
CA VAL A 53 9.29 -22.48 9.03
C VAL A 53 9.54 -23.45 10.19
N PHE A 54 8.75 -23.39 11.26
CA PHE A 54 8.97 -24.25 12.44
C PHE A 54 8.24 -25.60 12.38
N GLU A 55 7.02 -25.63 11.86
CA GLU A 55 6.13 -26.82 11.89
C GLU A 55 5.84 -27.39 10.49
N GLY A 56 6.29 -26.71 9.42
CA GLY A 56 6.05 -27.16 8.05
C GLY A 56 6.65 -28.52 7.71
N GLU A 57 7.74 -28.91 8.39
CA GLU A 57 8.31 -30.26 8.27
C GLU A 57 7.29 -31.35 8.67
N LYS A 58 6.52 -31.11 9.74
CA LYS A 58 5.54 -32.07 10.27
C LYS A 58 4.24 -32.04 9.47
N TRP A 59 3.83 -30.87 9.00
CA TRP A 59 2.58 -30.72 8.24
C TRP A 59 2.65 -31.36 6.86
N PHE A 60 3.82 -31.29 6.23
CA PHE A 60 4.02 -31.84 4.88
C PHE A 60 4.75 -33.18 4.88
N ASN A 61 5.23 -33.65 6.05
CA ASN A 61 6.00 -34.87 6.21
C ASN A 61 7.26 -34.89 5.31
N ILE A 62 7.99 -33.78 5.30
CA ILE A 62 9.19 -33.54 4.47
C ILE A 62 10.39 -33.33 5.40
N SER A 63 11.59 -33.69 4.93
CA SER A 63 12.86 -33.35 5.59
C SER A 63 12.96 -31.85 5.89
N SER A 64 13.44 -31.52 7.09
CA SER A 64 13.63 -30.14 7.52
C SER A 64 14.59 -29.41 6.60
N GLY A 65 14.20 -28.20 6.17
CA GLY A 65 15.06 -27.33 5.37
C GLY A 65 15.83 -26.30 6.19
N ARG A 66 15.82 -26.42 7.52
CA ARG A 66 16.48 -25.46 8.43
C ARG A 66 17.98 -25.73 8.48
N LEU A 67 18.78 -24.66 8.39
CA LEU A 67 20.25 -24.71 8.47
C LEU A 67 20.82 -25.59 9.61
N PRO A 68 20.31 -25.54 10.86
CA PRO A 68 20.85 -26.38 11.94
C PRO A 68 20.46 -27.88 11.88
N ASP A 69 19.48 -28.27 11.07
CA ASP A 69 19.01 -29.66 10.94
C ASP A 69 19.47 -30.34 9.63
N LEU A 70 20.18 -29.59 8.78
CA LEU A 70 20.73 -30.09 7.52
C LEU A 70 22.06 -30.83 7.78
N PRO A 71 22.29 -32.01 7.16
CA PRO A 71 23.61 -32.62 7.14
C PRO A 71 24.64 -31.65 6.52
N GLU A 72 25.85 -31.55 7.07
CA GLU A 72 26.94 -30.69 6.57
C GLU A 72 27.20 -30.84 5.05
N GLU A 73 26.88 -31.99 4.46
CA GLU A 73 27.04 -32.27 3.03
C GLU A 73 25.97 -31.63 2.11
N ILE A 74 24.86 -31.10 2.68
CA ILE A 74 23.67 -30.61 1.94
C ILE A 74 23.40 -29.12 2.24
N GLU A 75 24.33 -28.42 2.91
CA GLU A 75 24.12 -27.04 3.39
C GLU A 75 23.74 -26.03 2.27
N ASP A 76 24.20 -26.28 1.04
CA ASP A 76 23.94 -25.41 -0.13
C ASP A 76 22.86 -25.97 -1.08
N ASP A 77 22.22 -27.10 -0.75
CA ASP A 77 21.25 -27.75 -1.62
C ASP A 77 19.83 -27.19 -1.38
N PRO A 78 19.06 -26.88 -2.45
CA PRO A 78 17.74 -26.31 -2.28
C PRO A 78 16.78 -27.29 -1.61
N THR A 79 16.06 -26.84 -0.58
CA THR A 79 15.15 -27.68 0.18
C THR A 79 13.70 -27.43 -0.22
N VAL A 80 12.91 -28.51 -0.28
CA VAL A 80 11.48 -28.43 -0.59
C VAL A 80 10.74 -27.62 0.47
N HIS A 81 11.16 -27.74 1.74
CA HIS A 81 10.60 -26.99 2.87
C HIS A 81 10.74 -25.47 2.70
N MET A 82 11.94 -24.96 2.40
CA MET A 82 12.14 -23.52 2.14
C MET A 82 11.42 -23.04 0.87
N THR A 83 11.31 -23.92 -0.14
CA THR A 83 10.53 -23.60 -1.34
C THR A 83 9.03 -23.46 -1.04
N ILE A 84 8.47 -24.26 -0.12
CA ILE A 84 7.08 -24.12 0.34
C ILE A 84 6.88 -22.80 1.11
N VAL A 85 7.84 -22.40 1.95
CA VAL A 85 7.82 -21.11 2.65
C VAL A 85 7.79 -19.97 1.64
N PHE A 86 8.70 -19.98 0.67
CA PHE A 86 8.77 -18.99 -0.39
C PHE A 86 7.48 -18.96 -1.24
N ASN A 87 6.99 -20.12 -1.68
CA ASN A 87 5.78 -20.18 -2.49
C ASN A 87 4.56 -19.64 -1.73
N THR A 88 4.41 -20.01 -0.46
CA THR A 88 3.32 -19.53 0.39
C THR A 88 3.41 -18.02 0.63
N PHE A 89 4.62 -17.48 0.80
CA PHE A 89 4.85 -16.05 0.91
C PHE A 89 4.36 -15.30 -0.33
N VAL A 90 4.76 -15.74 -1.54
CA VAL A 90 4.35 -15.06 -2.77
C VAL A 90 2.85 -15.13 -2.97
N TRP A 91 2.23 -16.29 -2.68
CA TRP A 91 0.77 -16.42 -2.73
C TRP A 91 0.09 -15.47 -1.74
N ALA A 92 0.57 -15.38 -0.50
CA ALA A 92 0.05 -14.43 0.48
C ALA A 92 0.17 -12.97 0.00
N GLN A 93 1.22 -12.60 -0.75
CA GLN A 93 1.33 -11.26 -1.33
C GLN A 93 0.39 -11.00 -2.50
N LEU A 94 0.19 -11.99 -3.38
CA LEU A 94 -0.77 -11.89 -4.47
C LEU A 94 -2.19 -11.70 -3.94
N PHE A 95 -2.56 -12.41 -2.89
CA PHE A 95 -3.86 -12.25 -2.23
C PHE A 95 -3.96 -10.95 -1.42
N ASN A 96 -2.88 -10.48 -0.80
CA ASN A 96 -2.85 -9.19 -0.14
C ASN A 96 -2.99 -8.02 -1.14
N GLU A 97 -2.41 -8.14 -2.33
CA GLU A 97 -2.59 -7.16 -3.43
C GLU A 97 -4.07 -7.02 -3.81
N LEU A 98 -4.80 -8.13 -3.90
CA LEU A 98 -6.25 -8.13 -4.12
C LEU A 98 -6.99 -7.38 -3.01
N ASN A 99 -6.60 -7.58 -1.74
CA ASN A 99 -7.14 -6.84 -0.61
C ASN A 99 -6.82 -5.33 -0.66
N CYS A 100 -5.62 -4.96 -1.11
CA CYS A 100 -5.16 -3.57 -1.19
C CYS A 100 -5.85 -2.77 -2.30
N ARG A 101 -6.42 -3.43 -3.32
CA ARG A 101 -7.13 -2.77 -4.42
C ARG A 101 -8.29 -1.90 -3.97
N LYS A 102 -9.06 -2.35 -2.98
CA LYS A 102 -10.22 -1.62 -2.45
C LYS A 102 -9.91 -1.15 -1.04
N ILE A 103 -9.48 0.11 -0.92
CA ILE A 103 -9.01 0.70 0.35
C ILE A 103 -10.15 1.25 1.21
N HIS A 104 -11.26 1.64 0.58
CA HIS A 104 -12.49 1.98 1.28
C HIS A 104 -13.18 0.67 1.69
N ASP A 105 -13.82 0.61 2.87
CA ASP A 105 -14.45 -0.60 3.48
C ASP A 105 -15.62 -1.18 2.63
N GLU A 106 -15.47 -1.29 1.31
CA GLU A 106 -16.36 -1.99 0.40
C GLU A 106 -16.23 -3.50 0.67
N ILE A 107 -17.37 -4.17 0.90
CA ILE A 107 -17.39 -5.59 1.23
C ILE A 107 -17.02 -6.45 0.01
N ASN A 108 -17.27 -5.96 -1.21
CA ASN A 108 -17.06 -6.70 -2.45
C ASN A 108 -15.69 -6.40 -3.08
N ILE A 109 -14.65 -7.12 -2.64
CA ILE A 109 -13.28 -7.00 -3.19
C ILE A 109 -13.24 -7.41 -4.68
N PHE A 110 -14.13 -8.31 -5.10
CA PHE A 110 -14.22 -8.82 -6.47
C PHE A 110 -15.05 -7.92 -7.41
N ALA A 111 -15.77 -6.92 -6.90
CA ALA A 111 -16.61 -6.07 -7.74
C ALA A 111 -15.75 -5.17 -8.64
N GLY A 112 -15.93 -5.32 -9.96
CA GLY A 112 -15.18 -4.55 -10.97
C GLY A 112 -13.77 -5.10 -11.26
N ILE A 113 -13.43 -6.29 -10.76
CA ILE A 113 -12.08 -6.85 -10.94
C ILE A 113 -11.75 -7.05 -12.43
N THR A 114 -12.72 -7.59 -13.17
CA THR A 114 -12.64 -7.90 -14.61
C THR A 114 -12.79 -6.67 -15.51
N LYS A 115 -13.23 -5.53 -14.95
CA LYS A 115 -13.35 -4.27 -15.71
C LYS A 115 -11.97 -3.63 -15.94
N ASN A 116 -11.05 -3.78 -14.98
CA ASN A 116 -9.68 -3.28 -15.09
C ASN A 116 -8.78 -4.34 -15.76
N ARG A 117 -8.58 -4.20 -17.07
CA ARG A 117 -7.77 -5.14 -17.88
C ARG A 117 -6.29 -5.13 -17.47
N VAL A 118 -5.76 -4.01 -16.99
CA VAL A 118 -4.35 -3.90 -16.56
C VAL A 118 -4.12 -4.71 -15.29
N PHE A 119 -5.04 -4.60 -14.32
CA PHE A 119 -4.99 -5.41 -13.10
C PHE A 119 -5.06 -6.91 -13.41
N MET A 120 -5.99 -7.33 -14.27
CA MET A 120 -6.09 -8.73 -14.71
C MET A 120 -4.81 -9.22 -15.39
N TYR A 121 -4.21 -8.40 -16.25
CA TYR A 121 -2.94 -8.75 -16.91
C TYR A 121 -1.82 -8.94 -15.89
N VAL A 122 -1.68 -8.03 -14.92
CA VAL A 122 -0.64 -8.12 -13.88
C VAL A 122 -0.85 -9.34 -13.00
N CYS A 123 -2.07 -9.64 -12.56
CA CYS A 123 -2.35 -10.84 -11.77
C CYS A 123 -2.00 -12.13 -12.54
N VAL A 124 -2.41 -12.24 -13.80
CA VAL A 124 -2.08 -13.42 -14.63
C VAL A 124 -0.56 -13.52 -14.83
N LEU A 125 0.12 -12.41 -15.09
CA LEU A 125 1.57 -12.37 -15.25
C LEU A 125 2.28 -12.83 -13.98
N GLN A 126 1.86 -12.38 -12.80
CA GLN A 126 2.42 -12.79 -11.52
C GLN A 126 2.21 -14.28 -11.25
N VAL A 127 1.02 -14.83 -11.49
CA VAL A 127 0.75 -16.26 -11.33
C VAL A 127 1.61 -17.09 -12.29
N ALA A 128 1.72 -16.67 -13.55
CA ALA A 128 2.54 -17.35 -14.55
C ALA A 128 4.03 -17.31 -14.17
N MET A 129 4.53 -16.14 -13.77
CA MET A 129 5.90 -15.98 -13.28
C MET A 129 6.15 -16.85 -12.05
N GLN A 130 5.21 -16.93 -11.11
CA GLN A 130 5.35 -17.76 -9.92
C GLN A 130 5.46 -19.24 -10.27
N TYR A 131 4.63 -19.71 -11.20
CA TYR A 131 4.71 -21.09 -11.68
C TYR A 131 6.05 -21.39 -12.35
N VAL A 132 6.50 -20.50 -13.26
CA VAL A 132 7.79 -20.67 -13.95
C VAL A 132 8.94 -20.66 -12.95
N MET A 133 8.93 -19.72 -11.99
CA MET A 133 9.99 -19.57 -11.00
C MET A 133 10.15 -20.83 -10.12
N VAL A 134 9.04 -21.36 -9.62
CA VAL A 134 9.07 -22.53 -8.73
C VAL A 134 9.40 -23.83 -9.48
N GLN A 135 8.94 -23.97 -10.73
CA GLN A 135 9.13 -25.22 -11.48
C GLN A 135 10.41 -25.28 -12.32
N HIS A 136 10.91 -24.15 -12.83
CA HIS A 136 12.00 -24.11 -13.81
C HIS A 136 13.26 -23.42 -13.31
N THR A 137 13.19 -22.69 -12.19
CA THR A 137 14.30 -21.82 -11.77
C THR A 137 14.98 -22.33 -10.51
N GLY A 138 15.18 -23.65 -10.45
CA GLY A 138 15.67 -24.34 -9.26
C GLY A 138 17.11 -24.01 -8.87
N ASP A 139 18.02 -23.87 -9.83
CA ASP A 139 19.44 -23.60 -9.54
C ASP A 139 19.71 -22.14 -9.18
N TRP A 140 18.95 -21.20 -9.76
CA TRP A 140 19.17 -19.76 -9.56
C TRP A 140 18.46 -19.21 -8.32
N PHE A 141 17.28 -19.73 -7.99
CA PHE A 141 16.53 -19.33 -6.78
C PHE A 141 16.59 -20.38 -5.66
N LYS A 142 17.45 -21.41 -5.80
CA LYS A 142 17.56 -22.50 -4.83
C LYS A 142 16.18 -23.05 -4.45
N CYS A 143 15.37 -23.34 -5.46
CA CYS A 143 14.01 -23.87 -5.31
C CYS A 143 13.95 -25.32 -5.82
N LYS A 144 13.28 -26.22 -5.10
CA LYS A 144 12.96 -27.55 -5.64
C LYS A 144 11.53 -27.55 -6.21
N PRO A 145 11.26 -28.25 -7.32
CA PRO A 145 9.92 -28.31 -7.88
C PRO A 145 8.95 -28.92 -6.86
N LEU A 146 7.81 -28.26 -6.66
CA LEU A 146 6.78 -28.69 -5.72
C LEU A 146 5.82 -29.69 -6.37
N ASN A 147 5.34 -30.63 -5.57
CA ASN A 147 4.24 -31.50 -5.98
C ASN A 147 2.90 -30.75 -5.96
N LEU A 148 1.89 -31.26 -6.67
CA LEU A 148 0.57 -30.62 -6.79
C LEU A 148 -0.09 -30.37 -5.42
N GLU A 149 0.05 -31.31 -4.49
CA GLU A 149 -0.50 -31.18 -3.13
C GLU A 149 0.14 -30.02 -2.34
N GLN A 150 1.47 -29.88 -2.41
CA GLN A 150 2.22 -28.79 -1.76
C GLN A 150 1.87 -27.45 -2.38
N TRP A 151 1.67 -27.43 -3.70
CA TRP A 151 1.18 -26.28 -4.45
C TRP A 151 -0.21 -25.83 -4.00
N LEU A 152 -1.16 -26.76 -3.92
CA LEU A 152 -2.52 -26.45 -3.47
C LEU A 152 -2.55 -26.01 -2.00
N ALA A 153 -1.75 -26.65 -1.14
CA ALA A 153 -1.67 -26.28 0.26
C ALA A 153 -1.08 -24.88 0.46
N SER A 154 -0.02 -24.52 -0.27
CA SER A 154 0.57 -23.17 -0.22
C SER A 154 -0.37 -22.09 -0.77
N ILE A 155 -1.11 -22.37 -1.84
CA ILE A 155 -2.19 -21.50 -2.32
C ILE A 155 -3.28 -21.35 -1.26
N ALA A 156 -3.73 -22.45 -0.65
CA ALA A 156 -4.80 -22.43 0.36
C ALA A 156 -4.39 -21.64 1.61
N MET A 157 -3.13 -21.79 2.06
CA MET A 157 -2.57 -21.00 3.16
C MET A 157 -2.51 -19.52 2.79
N GLY A 158 -2.00 -19.17 1.60
CA GLY A 158 -1.99 -17.79 1.13
C GLY A 158 -3.40 -17.18 1.01
N PHE A 159 -4.38 -17.98 0.57
CA PHE A 159 -5.78 -17.58 0.43
C PHE A 159 -6.38 -17.13 1.75
N GLY A 160 -5.92 -17.64 2.89
CA GLY A 160 -6.34 -17.21 4.22
C GLY A 160 -6.16 -15.71 4.50
N SER A 161 -5.29 -15.02 3.76
CA SER A 161 -5.17 -13.56 3.81
C SER A 161 -6.41 -12.82 3.28
N LEU A 162 -7.20 -13.41 2.37
CA LEU A 162 -8.44 -12.81 1.86
C LEU A 162 -9.57 -12.79 2.92
N PRO A 163 -9.94 -13.92 3.56
CA PRO A 163 -10.88 -13.91 4.68
C PRO A 163 -10.45 -13.01 5.82
N LEU A 164 -9.15 -12.98 6.13
CA LEU A 164 -8.62 -12.07 7.14
C LEU A 164 -8.81 -10.61 6.71
N GLY A 165 -8.57 -10.29 5.44
CA GLY A 165 -8.84 -8.97 4.88
C GLY A 165 -10.29 -8.55 5.04
N LEU A 166 -11.23 -9.47 4.78
CA LEU A 166 -12.66 -9.25 5.02
C LEU A 166 -12.97 -9.06 6.52
N LEU A 167 -12.42 -9.91 7.39
CA LEU A 167 -12.60 -9.81 8.83
C LEU A 167 -12.09 -8.46 9.38
N LEU A 168 -10.92 -8.00 8.90
CA LEU A 168 -10.38 -6.68 9.25
C LEU A 168 -11.28 -5.54 8.75
N ARG A 169 -12.01 -5.70 7.63
CA ARG A 169 -13.02 -4.72 7.18
C ARG A 169 -14.22 -4.68 8.12
N LEU A 170 -14.68 -5.84 8.62
CA LEU A 170 -15.81 -5.95 9.54
C LEU A 170 -15.51 -5.35 10.92
N ILE A 171 -14.25 -5.35 11.35
CA ILE A 171 -13.83 -4.70 12.59
C ILE A 171 -13.88 -3.17 12.41
N SER A 172 -14.90 -2.55 13.01
CA SER A 172 -15.06 -1.09 13.04
C SER A 172 -14.13 -0.47 14.08
N VAL A 173 -13.31 0.50 13.65
CA VAL A 173 -12.27 1.21 14.43
C VAL A 173 -12.86 2.19 15.46
N LYS A 174 -14.12 2.01 15.88
CA LYS A 174 -14.78 2.92 16.84
C LYS A 174 -14.10 2.93 18.21
N ASN A 175 -13.40 1.86 18.58
CA ASN A 175 -12.72 1.69 19.88
C ASN A 175 -11.25 1.24 19.74
N ALA A 176 -10.54 1.63 18.68
CA ALA A 176 -9.16 1.18 18.51
C ALA A 176 -8.21 1.86 19.53
N PRO A 177 -7.33 1.10 20.20
CA PRO A 177 -6.40 1.63 21.20
C PRO A 177 -5.39 2.61 20.58
N SER A 178 -4.92 3.56 21.40
CA SER A 178 -4.06 4.69 21.00
C SER A 178 -2.79 4.30 20.21
N TRP A 179 -2.26 3.09 20.43
CA TRP A 179 -1.10 2.57 19.68
C TRP A 179 -1.41 2.24 18.21
N MET A 180 -2.67 2.05 17.81
CA MET A 180 -3.04 1.85 16.40
C MET A 180 -2.99 3.17 15.59
N ALA A 181 -2.77 4.30 16.28
CA ALA A 181 -2.48 5.62 15.72
C ALA A 181 -0.96 5.88 15.55
N ILE A 182 -0.15 4.86 15.28
CA ILE A 182 1.28 5.01 14.90
C ILE A 182 1.48 6.02 13.75
N CYS A 183 0.46 6.19 12.90
CA CYS A 183 0.35 7.33 12.00
C CYS A 183 -0.60 8.34 12.63
N ARG A 184 -0.04 9.42 13.19
CA ARG A 184 -0.76 10.53 13.81
C ARG A 184 -1.85 11.03 12.85
N GLU A 185 -3.11 10.67 13.10
CA GLU A 185 -4.21 11.51 12.67
C GLU A 185 -4.00 12.85 13.38
N VAL A 186 -3.63 13.88 12.61
CA VAL A 186 -3.90 15.25 13.04
C VAL A 186 -5.41 15.29 13.15
N ASP A 187 -5.93 15.36 14.38
CA ASP A 187 -7.36 15.33 14.66
C ASP A 187 -8.13 16.23 13.68
N THR A 188 -8.86 15.60 12.77
CA THR A 188 -9.72 16.28 11.79
C THR A 188 -10.83 17.09 12.47
N ASP A 189 -11.08 16.86 13.76
CA ASP A 189 -12.02 17.63 14.57
C ASP A 189 -11.56 19.08 14.80
N GLU A 190 -10.27 19.38 14.71
CA GLU A 190 -9.77 20.76 14.73
C GLU A 190 -9.83 21.43 13.34
N ALA A 191 -9.69 20.65 12.26
CA ALA A 191 -9.80 21.15 10.88
C ALA A 191 -11.26 21.47 10.49
N GLY A 192 -12.24 20.76 11.05
CA GLY A 192 -13.67 21.02 10.88
C GLY A 192 -14.16 22.32 11.54
N ARG A 193 -13.37 22.92 12.45
CA ARG A 193 -13.63 24.24 13.03
C ARG A 193 -12.96 25.39 12.29
N MET A 194 -12.53 25.18 11.04
CA MET A 194 -12.14 26.32 10.21
C MET A 194 -13.41 27.05 9.75
N ASN A 195 -13.83 27.98 10.60
CA ASN A 195 -14.96 28.87 10.38
C ASN A 195 -14.88 29.40 8.93
N PRO A 196 -15.87 29.14 8.05
CA PRO A 196 -15.77 29.44 6.61
C PRO A 196 -15.42 30.92 6.31
N GLY A 197 -15.66 31.82 7.26
CA GLY A 197 -15.21 33.23 7.20
C GLY A 197 -13.69 33.44 7.28
N ARG A 198 -12.92 32.57 7.95
CA ARG A 198 -11.45 32.73 8.07
C ARG A 198 -10.73 32.56 6.73
N GLY A 199 -11.26 31.69 5.85
CA GLY A 199 -10.73 31.53 4.49
C GLY A 199 -10.92 32.79 3.64
N GLN A 200 -12.10 33.41 3.74
CA GLN A 200 -12.38 34.69 3.09
C GLN A 200 -11.52 35.83 3.65
N GLU A 201 -11.35 35.92 4.97
CA GLU A 201 -10.47 36.92 5.59
C GLU A 201 -9.01 36.79 5.15
N LEU A 202 -8.49 35.56 5.06
CA LEU A 202 -7.13 35.30 4.59
C LEU A 202 -6.95 35.71 3.12
N TRP A 203 -7.95 35.46 2.27
CA TRP A 203 -7.97 35.91 0.87
C TRP A 203 -7.99 37.44 0.75
N VAL A 204 -8.82 38.12 1.55
CA VAL A 204 -8.91 39.58 1.58
C VAL A 204 -7.58 40.20 2.05
N ARG A 205 -6.95 39.64 3.08
CA ARG A 205 -5.62 40.07 3.56
C ARG A 205 -4.53 39.83 2.50
N GLY A 206 -4.63 38.75 1.74
CA GLY A 206 -3.76 38.47 0.59
C GLY A 206 -3.87 39.54 -0.50
N PHE A 207 -5.09 39.87 -0.91
CA PHE A 207 -5.34 40.93 -1.89
C PHE A 207 -4.91 42.31 -1.41
N ALA A 208 -5.10 42.63 -0.13
CA ALA A 208 -4.68 43.89 0.45
C ALA A 208 -3.15 44.07 0.37
N ARG A 209 -2.38 43.00 0.65
CA ARG A 209 -0.91 43.00 0.51
C ARG A 209 -0.47 43.19 -0.94
N LEU A 210 -1.10 42.50 -1.88
CA LEU A 210 -0.84 42.64 -3.32
C LEU A 210 -1.07 44.08 -3.81
N ARG A 211 -2.19 44.70 -3.39
CA ARG A 211 -2.50 46.10 -3.70
C ARG A 211 -1.48 47.09 -3.11
N ALA A 212 -1.03 46.84 -1.87
CA ALA A 212 -0.01 47.67 -1.24
C ALA A 212 1.32 47.60 -2.01
N GLN A 213 1.75 46.41 -2.41
CA GLN A 213 2.97 46.24 -3.20
C GLN A 213 2.87 46.91 -4.57
N LEU A 214 1.74 46.77 -5.28
CA LEU A 214 1.53 47.48 -6.55
C LEU A 214 1.57 49.00 -6.40
N ARG A 215 1.09 49.54 -5.28
CA ARG A 215 1.13 50.99 -5.00
C ARG A 215 2.56 51.47 -4.78
N VAL A 216 3.36 50.72 -4.01
CA VAL A 216 4.78 51.02 -3.79
C VAL A 216 5.55 50.98 -5.11
N VAL A 217 5.36 49.95 -5.94
CA VAL A 217 5.99 49.84 -7.25
C VAL A 217 5.62 51.02 -8.16
N LYS A 218 4.34 51.42 -8.19
CA LYS A 218 3.90 52.61 -8.95
C LYS A 218 4.55 53.90 -8.42
N ALA A 219 4.69 54.06 -7.11
CA ALA A 219 5.35 55.22 -6.51
C ALA A 219 6.85 55.28 -6.88
N PHE A 220 7.56 54.15 -6.83
CA PHE A 220 8.95 54.05 -7.28
C PHE A 220 9.10 54.36 -8.78
N ARG A 221 8.19 53.83 -9.62
CA ARG A 221 8.18 54.14 -11.06
C ARG A 221 7.97 55.63 -11.33
N LYS A 222 7.06 56.29 -10.60
CA LYS A 222 6.83 57.73 -10.71
C LYS A 222 8.05 58.54 -10.25
N GLY A 223 8.72 58.11 -9.18
CA GLY A 223 9.97 58.72 -8.69
C GLY A 223 11.13 58.58 -9.68
N LEU A 224 11.27 57.43 -10.33
CA LEU A 224 12.27 57.21 -11.39
C LEU A 224 11.99 58.03 -12.65
N GLN A 225 10.72 58.15 -13.06
CA GLN A 225 10.34 59.04 -14.17
C GLN A 225 10.65 60.51 -13.85
N HIS A 226 10.45 60.95 -12.60
CA HIS A 226 10.78 62.30 -12.20
C HIS A 226 12.29 62.56 -12.20
N LYS A 227 13.11 61.61 -11.73
CA LYS A 227 14.58 61.70 -11.80
C LYS A 227 15.12 61.63 -13.23
N ALA A 228 14.51 60.82 -14.10
CA ALA A 228 14.89 60.74 -15.51
C ALA A 228 14.62 62.04 -16.28
N PHE A 229 13.63 62.85 -15.84
CA PHE A 229 13.35 64.16 -16.41
C PHE A 229 14.39 65.22 -16.04
N PHE A 230 14.96 65.15 -14.83
CA PHE A 230 15.99 66.07 -14.35
C PHE A 230 17.41 65.80 -14.88
N ILE A 231 17.69 64.61 -15.42
CA ILE A 231 19.01 64.27 -15.98
C ILE A 231 19.10 64.62 -17.48
N LYS A 232 17.98 65.01 -18.11
CA LYS A 232 17.87 65.31 -19.55
C LYS A 232 17.65 66.80 -19.88
N GLY A 233 17.65 67.70 -18.90
CA GLY A 233 17.65 69.16 -19.08
C GLY A 233 18.97 69.75 -18.64
#